data_AF-A0A401Q191-F1
#
_entry.id   AF-A0A401Q191-F1
#
_cell.length_a   1.000
_cell.length_b   1.000
_cell.length_c   1.000
_cell.angle_alpha   90.00
_cell.angle_beta   90.00
_cell.angle_gamma   90.00
#
_symmetry.space_group_name_H-M   'P 1'
#
loop_
_entity.id
_entity.type
_entity.pdbx_description
1 polymer ?
#
loop_
_entity_poly.entity_id
_entity_poly.type
_entity_poly.pdbx_seq_one_letter_code
_entity_poly.pdbx_strand_id
1 'polypeptide(L)'
;MLMDQKVCQKIKCLNALRHVTETKKKSQMDLERQYRKNIQEAKTMQEIRENMSEDAQTLRLLENRLEKTHLKCREALHVMKVYQKLKAHLQEESVTFQKKLDLQEAEILQQQQELKQLQTMYTDAQLSRDAAKTELQQHEEVMHKERRERERILAEYKKLAEEKRTQAERAERRAMRVAAHSDELHFERPATQETGTEEKAFTTFEESFLWMKTVTGVSDVQDVVKRFVMQRETLKHLEELELENEKQIVRLREAKERLQAECGNLKYSGETKLSSEQKLLTELQTHLNNEQTQRNKTMEQLEYVNHITMTIKAGAEHIHEKLQHVKIPKGNVPAVVLSPASDEYVLDLLSLTEDKLLKLYQNLEEIDMKKILQLIEDDEFHATVEGKLPSYNMRVKLPTAQKLDMYEDDDDDDDDEDDGSSDDNGDIVTRAVLKRQSQQIVDWKTKRRTRPKRKKVKH
;
A
#
# COMPACT_ATOMS: atom_id res chain seq x y z
N MET A 1 -35.74 -135.01 20.86
CA MET A 1 -34.55 -134.16 20.62
C MET A 1 -34.52 -133.48 19.25
N LEU A 2 -35.10 -134.04 18.18
CA LEU A 2 -34.99 -133.47 16.81
C LEU A 2 -35.89 -132.24 16.52
N MET A 3 -37.04 -132.12 17.21
CA MET A 3 -37.94 -130.96 17.09
C MET A 3 -37.36 -129.69 17.71
N ASP A 4 -36.64 -129.83 18.82
CA ASP A 4 -36.06 -128.72 19.57
C ASP A 4 -34.94 -128.02 18.78
N GLN A 5 -34.14 -128.79 18.03
CA GLN A 5 -33.09 -128.26 17.16
C GLN A 5 -33.65 -127.45 15.98
N LYS A 6 -34.80 -127.87 15.39
CA LYS A 6 -35.49 -127.10 14.33
C LYS A 6 -36.09 -125.80 14.88
N VAL A 7 -36.64 -125.84 16.09
CA VAL A 7 -37.14 -124.64 16.79
C VAL A 7 -35.99 -123.67 17.07
N CYS A 8 -34.86 -124.14 17.59
CA CYS A 8 -33.66 -123.31 17.79
C CYS A 8 -33.12 -122.70 16.49
N GLN A 9 -33.10 -123.46 15.38
CA GLN A 9 -32.68 -122.92 14.07
C GLN A 9 -33.64 -121.84 13.56
N LYS A 10 -34.95 -122.05 13.67
CA LYS A 10 -35.95 -121.02 13.28
C LYS A 10 -35.86 -119.78 14.17
N ILE A 11 -35.59 -119.93 15.46
CA ILE A 11 -35.34 -118.81 16.38
C ILE A 11 -34.06 -118.05 15.97
N LYS A 12 -32.97 -118.76 15.64
CA LYS A 12 -31.73 -118.14 15.13
C LYS A 12 -31.95 -117.38 13.82
N CYS A 13 -32.67 -117.97 12.86
CA CYS A 13 -33.03 -117.29 11.61
C CYS A 13 -33.90 -116.06 11.85
N LEU A 14 -34.86 -116.14 12.78
CA LEU A 14 -35.74 -115.02 13.13
C LEU A 14 -34.96 -113.91 13.85
N ASN A 15 -34.02 -114.25 14.75
CA ASN A 15 -33.15 -113.28 15.41
C ASN A 15 -32.18 -112.61 14.43
N ALA A 16 -31.65 -113.35 13.45
CA ALA A 16 -30.83 -112.79 12.38
C ALA A 16 -31.64 -111.82 11.49
N LEU A 17 -32.87 -112.18 11.11
CA LEU A 17 -33.78 -111.30 10.37
C LEU A 17 -34.15 -110.04 11.18
N ARG A 18 -34.38 -110.16 12.49
CA ARG A 18 -34.62 -109.01 13.38
C ARG A 18 -33.42 -108.09 13.43
N HIS A 19 -32.21 -108.63 13.57
CA HIS A 19 -30.98 -107.84 13.56
C HIS A 19 -30.77 -107.11 12.22
N VAL A 20 -31.00 -107.78 11.09
CA VAL A 20 -30.92 -107.15 9.75
C VAL A 20 -31.99 -106.06 9.60
N THR A 21 -33.19 -106.27 10.10
CA THR A 21 -34.26 -105.27 10.06
C THR A 21 -33.93 -104.07 10.95
N GLU A 22 -33.39 -104.31 12.14
CA GLU A 22 -33.02 -103.25 13.09
C GLU A 22 -31.82 -102.43 12.58
N THR A 23 -30.81 -103.07 11.99
CA THR A 23 -29.68 -102.39 11.35
C THR A 23 -30.12 -101.54 10.16
N LYS A 24 -30.98 -102.07 9.28
CA LYS A 24 -31.58 -101.28 8.19
C LYS A 24 -32.42 -100.11 8.69
N LYS A 25 -33.15 -100.29 9.79
CA LYS A 25 -33.92 -99.22 10.42
C LYS A 25 -33.01 -98.14 11.02
N LYS A 26 -31.90 -98.53 11.65
CA LYS A 26 -30.86 -97.59 12.14
C LYS A 26 -30.24 -96.81 10.97
N SER A 27 -29.81 -97.49 9.90
CA SER A 27 -29.27 -96.81 8.73
C SER A 27 -30.29 -95.89 8.05
N GLN A 28 -31.57 -96.26 8.02
CA GLN A 28 -32.62 -95.39 7.49
C GLN A 28 -32.80 -94.14 8.38
N MET A 29 -32.84 -94.30 9.70
CA MET A 29 -32.93 -93.15 10.62
C MET A 29 -31.71 -92.22 10.50
N ASP A 30 -30.51 -92.78 10.36
CA ASP A 30 -29.29 -92.00 10.17
C ASP A 30 -29.31 -91.25 8.84
N LEU A 31 -29.77 -91.89 7.76
CA LEU A 31 -29.91 -91.24 6.46
C LEU A 31 -30.99 -90.14 6.48
N GLU A 32 -32.13 -90.37 7.13
CA GLU A 32 -33.16 -89.35 7.34
C GLU A 32 -32.67 -88.19 8.21
N ARG A 33 -31.77 -88.44 9.16
CA ARG A 33 -31.14 -87.40 9.98
C ARG A 33 -30.16 -86.57 9.13
N GLN A 34 -29.34 -87.23 8.31
CA GLN A 34 -28.43 -86.55 7.38
C GLN A 34 -29.21 -85.73 6.35
N TYR A 35 -30.26 -86.28 5.76
CA TYR A 35 -31.11 -85.58 4.81
C TYR A 35 -31.77 -84.34 5.44
N ARG A 36 -32.30 -84.46 6.66
CA ARG A 36 -32.83 -83.32 7.43
C ARG A 36 -31.76 -82.26 7.70
N LYS A 37 -30.54 -82.68 8.05
CA LYS A 37 -29.41 -81.78 8.26
C LYS A 37 -29.05 -81.03 6.99
N ASN A 38 -28.93 -81.73 5.86
CA ASN A 38 -28.60 -81.14 4.57
C ASN A 38 -29.68 -80.16 4.08
N ILE A 39 -30.97 -80.45 4.31
CA ILE A 39 -32.06 -79.49 4.03
C ILE A 39 -31.92 -78.24 4.88
N GLN A 40 -31.62 -78.39 6.17
CA GLN A 40 -31.46 -77.25 7.06
C GLN A 40 -30.25 -76.40 6.65
N GLU A 41 -29.13 -77.03 6.32
CA GLU A 41 -27.92 -76.37 5.81
C GLU A 41 -28.22 -75.64 4.49
N ALA A 42 -28.93 -76.27 3.55
CA ALA A 42 -29.33 -75.63 2.29
C ALA A 42 -30.23 -74.41 2.50
N LYS A 43 -31.19 -74.47 3.45
CA LYS A 43 -32.03 -73.33 3.82
C LYS A 43 -31.23 -72.19 4.43
N THR A 44 -30.33 -72.48 5.37
CA THR A 44 -29.46 -71.46 5.96
C THR A 44 -28.55 -70.81 4.91
N MET A 45 -28.04 -71.59 3.95
CA MET A 45 -27.23 -71.08 2.85
C MET A 45 -28.03 -70.18 1.90
N GLN A 46 -29.32 -70.48 1.68
CA GLN A 46 -30.20 -69.64 0.88
C GLN A 46 -30.53 -68.32 1.61
N GLU A 47 -30.87 -68.37 2.90
CA GLU A 47 -31.10 -67.17 3.72
C GLU A 47 -29.86 -66.28 3.77
N ILE A 48 -28.66 -66.85 3.90
CA ILE A 48 -27.40 -66.09 3.83
C ILE A 48 -27.24 -65.44 2.46
N ARG A 49 -27.55 -66.13 1.35
CA ARG A 49 -27.46 -65.54 0.00
C ARG A 49 -28.45 -64.40 -0.22
N GLU A 50 -29.68 -64.54 0.29
CA GLU A 50 -30.71 -63.50 0.23
C GLU A 50 -30.31 -62.28 1.07
N ASN A 51 -29.86 -62.49 2.31
CA ASN A 51 -29.36 -61.43 3.18
C ASN A 51 -28.12 -60.72 2.60
N MET A 52 -27.16 -61.47 2.03
CA MET A 52 -25.99 -60.87 1.37
C MET A 52 -26.39 -60.01 0.16
N SER A 53 -27.50 -60.34 -0.52
CA SER A 53 -28.05 -59.52 -1.60
C SER A 53 -28.72 -58.25 -1.08
N GLU A 54 -29.46 -58.32 0.04
CA GLU A 54 -30.03 -57.15 0.71
C GLU A 54 -28.92 -56.24 1.29
N ASP A 55 -27.91 -56.81 1.94
CA ASP A 55 -26.74 -56.10 2.46
C ASP A 55 -25.95 -55.41 1.33
N ALA A 56 -25.79 -56.08 0.17
CA ALA A 56 -25.16 -55.46 -1.00
C ALA A 56 -25.98 -54.29 -1.56
N GLN A 57 -27.32 -54.35 -1.51
CA GLN A 57 -28.18 -53.25 -1.93
C GLN A 57 -28.12 -52.07 -0.95
N THR A 58 -28.12 -52.34 0.36
CA THR A 58 -27.98 -51.30 1.37
C THR A 58 -26.60 -50.63 1.31
N LEU A 59 -25.53 -51.38 1.08
CA LEU A 59 -24.18 -50.86 0.85
C LEU A 59 -24.16 -49.87 -0.32
N ARG A 60 -24.68 -50.26 -1.48
CA ARG A 60 -24.78 -49.38 -2.66
C ARG A 60 -25.57 -48.12 -2.39
N LEU A 61 -26.66 -48.20 -1.60
CA LEU A 61 -27.46 -47.03 -1.26
C LEU A 61 -26.71 -46.08 -0.32
N LEU A 62 -25.99 -46.63 0.66
CA LEU A 62 -25.14 -45.87 1.58
C LEU A 62 -23.98 -45.21 0.86
N GLU A 63 -23.32 -45.91 -0.06
CA GLU A 63 -22.26 -45.36 -0.93
C GLU A 63 -22.77 -44.19 -1.77
N ASN A 64 -23.91 -44.38 -2.47
CA ASN A 64 -24.53 -43.31 -3.25
C ASN A 64 -24.93 -42.10 -2.39
N ARG A 65 -25.40 -42.34 -1.16
CA ARG A 65 -25.73 -41.26 -0.22
C ARG A 65 -24.47 -40.52 0.23
N LEU A 66 -23.40 -41.26 0.54
CA LEU A 66 -22.12 -40.71 0.93
C LEU A 66 -21.53 -39.84 -0.18
N GLU A 67 -21.50 -40.33 -1.43
CA GLU A 67 -21.04 -39.56 -2.58
C GLU A 67 -21.85 -38.27 -2.79
N LYS A 68 -23.18 -38.35 -2.69
CA LYS A 68 -24.06 -37.17 -2.74
C LYS A 68 -23.72 -36.17 -1.64
N THR A 69 -23.44 -36.62 -0.42
CA THR A 69 -23.04 -35.72 0.67
C THR A 69 -21.66 -35.11 0.42
N HIS A 70 -20.71 -35.86 -0.14
CA HIS A 70 -19.40 -35.33 -0.51
C HIS A 70 -19.50 -34.28 -1.61
N LEU A 71 -20.33 -34.50 -2.64
CA LEU A 71 -20.56 -33.52 -3.70
C LEU A 71 -21.12 -32.21 -3.12
N LYS A 72 -22.16 -32.31 -2.28
CA LYS A 72 -22.74 -31.15 -1.58
C LYS A 72 -21.73 -30.42 -0.70
N CYS A 73 -20.86 -31.15 0.01
CA CYS A 73 -19.81 -30.54 0.82
C CYS A 73 -18.79 -29.79 -0.04
N ARG A 74 -18.37 -30.37 -1.18
CA ARG A 74 -17.45 -29.70 -2.11
C ARG A 74 -18.07 -28.44 -2.71
N GLU A 75 -19.34 -28.51 -3.11
CA GLU A 75 -20.08 -27.34 -3.60
C GLU A 75 -20.22 -26.26 -2.53
N ALA A 76 -20.59 -26.62 -1.30
CA ALA A 76 -20.67 -25.68 -0.18
C ALA A 76 -19.31 -25.02 0.12
N LEU A 77 -18.22 -25.80 0.08
CA LEU A 77 -16.86 -25.26 0.22
C LEU A 77 -16.49 -24.33 -0.93
N HIS A 78 -16.88 -24.64 -2.17
CA HIS A 78 -16.66 -23.77 -3.32
C HIS A 78 -17.40 -22.44 -3.16
N VAL A 79 -18.70 -22.49 -2.82
CA VAL A 79 -19.54 -21.32 -2.57
C VAL A 79 -18.95 -20.48 -1.42
N MET A 80 -18.55 -21.12 -0.32
CA MET A 80 -17.89 -20.44 0.81
C MET A 80 -16.62 -19.71 0.38
N LYS A 81 -15.75 -20.35 -0.42
CA LYS A 81 -14.53 -19.72 -0.94
C LYS A 81 -14.84 -18.51 -1.82
N VAL A 82 -15.89 -18.58 -2.65
CA VAL A 82 -16.33 -17.44 -3.47
C VAL A 82 -16.80 -16.28 -2.58
N TYR A 83 -17.63 -16.55 -1.58
CA TYR A 83 -18.08 -15.51 -0.64
C TYR A 83 -16.94 -14.91 0.19
N GLN A 84 -15.95 -15.72 0.60
CA GLN A 84 -14.76 -15.22 1.28
C GLN A 84 -13.94 -14.27 0.39
N LYS A 85 -13.76 -14.61 -0.89
CA LYS A 85 -13.10 -13.72 -1.86
C LYS A 85 -13.89 -12.44 -2.08
N LEU A 86 -15.21 -12.54 -2.23
CA LEU A 86 -16.08 -11.37 -2.39
C LEU A 86 -16.01 -10.45 -1.15
N LYS A 87 -16.03 -11.03 0.05
CA LYS A 87 -15.86 -10.28 1.29
C LYS A 87 -14.51 -9.56 1.34
N ALA A 88 -13.42 -10.24 0.99
CA ALA A 88 -12.09 -9.63 0.96
C ALA A 88 -12.03 -8.44 -0.02
N HIS A 89 -12.59 -8.60 -1.23
CA HIS A 89 -12.68 -7.53 -2.22
C HIS A 89 -13.50 -6.34 -1.70
N LEU A 90 -14.67 -6.58 -1.12
CA LEU A 90 -15.51 -5.51 -0.56
C LEU A 90 -14.83 -4.79 0.61
N GLN A 91 -14.05 -5.52 1.43
CA GLN A 91 -13.27 -4.93 2.50
C GLN A 91 -12.15 -4.03 1.95
N GLU A 92 -11.43 -4.49 0.92
CA GLU A 92 -10.42 -3.68 0.23
C GLU A 92 -11.05 -2.42 -0.38
N GLU A 93 -12.15 -2.58 -1.12
CA GLU A 93 -12.89 -1.46 -1.71
C GLU A 93 -13.35 -0.45 -0.66
N SER A 94 -13.89 -0.91 0.48
CA SER A 94 -14.33 -0.03 1.56
C SER A 94 -13.21 0.88 2.08
N VAL A 95 -11.99 0.35 2.22
CA VAL A 95 -10.81 1.12 2.64
C VAL A 95 -10.39 2.10 1.54
N THR A 96 -10.48 1.71 0.27
CA THR A 96 -10.14 2.64 -0.83
C THR A 96 -11.16 3.77 -0.98
N PHE A 97 -12.45 3.52 -0.74
CA PHE A 97 -13.47 4.56 -0.82
C PHE A 97 -13.29 5.61 0.26
N GLN A 98 -12.95 5.22 1.48
CA GLN A 98 -12.66 6.19 2.54
C GLN A 98 -11.52 7.13 2.14
N LYS A 99 -10.40 6.58 1.63
CA LYS A 99 -9.27 7.41 1.16
C LYS A 99 -9.67 8.35 0.03
N LYS A 100 -10.51 7.90 -0.90
CA LYS A 100 -11.01 8.75 -2.01
C LYS A 100 -11.91 9.87 -1.49
N LEU A 101 -12.76 9.58 -0.51
CA LEU A 101 -13.60 10.59 0.14
C LEU A 101 -12.75 11.61 0.89
N ASP A 102 -11.77 11.17 1.68
CA ASP A 102 -10.87 12.06 2.42
C ASP A 102 -10.11 13.01 1.46
N LEU A 103 -9.65 12.50 0.31
CA LEU A 103 -8.99 13.31 -0.72
C LEU A 103 -9.95 14.33 -1.35
N GLN A 104 -11.19 13.93 -1.65
CA GLN A 104 -12.20 14.84 -2.21
C GLN A 104 -12.62 15.90 -1.19
N GLU A 105 -12.75 15.56 0.09
CA GLU A 105 -13.04 16.51 1.16
C GLU A 105 -11.90 17.52 1.33
N ALA A 106 -10.64 17.06 1.29
CA ALA A 106 -9.47 17.94 1.33
C ALA A 106 -9.44 18.89 0.13
N GLU A 107 -9.73 18.41 -1.08
CA GLU A 107 -9.80 19.23 -2.28
C GLU A 107 -10.92 20.27 -2.19
N ILE A 108 -12.11 19.89 -1.70
CA ILE A 108 -13.22 20.83 -1.48
C ILE A 108 -12.82 21.91 -0.47
N LEU A 109 -12.16 21.55 0.63
CA LEU A 109 -11.70 22.53 1.63
C LEU A 109 -10.66 23.49 1.03
N GLN A 110 -9.72 22.98 0.23
CA GLN A 110 -8.75 23.82 -0.46
C GLN A 110 -9.45 24.78 -1.44
N GLN A 111 -10.36 24.29 -2.28
CA GLN A 111 -11.11 25.11 -3.22
C GLN A 111 -11.96 26.17 -2.51
N GLN A 112 -12.56 25.85 -1.36
CA GLN A 112 -13.29 26.83 -0.54
C GLN A 112 -12.36 27.92 0.02
N GLN A 113 -11.14 27.56 0.41
CA GLN A 113 -10.14 28.53 0.87
C GLN A 113 -9.68 29.44 -0.27
N GLU A 114 -9.39 28.87 -1.44
CA GLU A 114 -9.04 29.61 -2.65
C GLU A 114 -10.17 30.55 -3.08
N LEU A 115 -11.43 30.09 -3.01
CA LEU A 115 -12.60 30.92 -3.31
C LEU A 115 -12.73 32.09 -2.33
N LYS A 116 -12.50 31.87 -1.02
CA LYS A 116 -12.47 32.95 -0.02
C LYS A 116 -11.38 33.97 -0.31
N GLN A 117 -10.18 33.51 -0.66
CA GLN A 117 -9.06 34.40 -1.04
C GLN A 117 -9.40 35.21 -2.30
N LEU A 118 -10.00 34.58 -3.30
CA LEU A 118 -10.41 35.25 -4.53
C LEU A 118 -11.52 36.27 -4.27
N GLN A 119 -12.46 35.96 -3.37
CA GLN A 119 -13.49 36.92 -2.92
C GLN A 119 -12.85 38.12 -2.24
N THR A 120 -11.88 37.93 -1.33
CA THR A 120 -11.17 39.05 -0.69
C THR A 120 -10.41 39.90 -1.71
N MET A 121 -9.73 39.28 -2.68
CA MET A 121 -9.05 40.00 -3.75
C MET A 121 -10.03 40.77 -4.63
N TYR A 122 -11.21 40.19 -4.91
CA TYR A 122 -12.26 40.85 -5.66
C TYR A 122 -12.83 42.06 -4.92
N THR A 123 -13.10 41.94 -3.61
CA THR A 123 -13.56 43.07 -2.80
C THR A 123 -12.52 44.17 -2.74
N ASP A 124 -11.24 43.82 -2.59
CA ASP A 124 -10.14 44.81 -2.58
C ASP A 124 -10.01 45.52 -3.93
N ALA A 125 -10.12 44.79 -5.04
CA ALA A 125 -10.13 45.36 -6.38
C ALA A 125 -11.34 46.28 -6.62
N GLN A 126 -12.52 45.93 -6.10
CA GLN A 126 -13.70 46.80 -6.14
C GLN A 126 -13.48 48.09 -5.34
N LEU A 127 -12.97 47.98 -4.11
CA LEU A 127 -12.67 49.13 -3.26
C LEU A 127 -11.63 50.04 -3.91
N SER A 128 -10.57 49.47 -4.50
CA SER A 128 -9.54 50.23 -5.22
C SER A 128 -10.12 50.96 -6.44
N ARG A 129 -10.96 50.29 -7.23
CA ARG A 129 -11.65 50.92 -8.38
C ARG A 129 -12.55 52.06 -7.92
N ASP A 130 -13.34 51.85 -6.88
CA ASP A 130 -14.28 52.84 -6.39
C ASP A 130 -13.53 54.04 -5.79
N ALA A 131 -12.43 53.80 -5.06
CA ALA A 131 -11.53 54.85 -4.59
C ALA A 131 -10.95 55.67 -5.76
N ALA A 132 -10.40 55.02 -6.78
CA ALA A 132 -9.86 55.70 -7.96
C ALA A 132 -10.94 56.50 -8.71
N LYS A 133 -12.17 56.00 -8.79
CA LYS A 133 -13.30 56.72 -9.38
C LYS A 133 -13.67 57.97 -8.56
N THR A 134 -13.68 57.86 -7.24
CA THR A 134 -13.94 59.02 -6.37
C THR A 134 -12.84 60.07 -6.46
N GLU A 135 -11.58 59.66 -6.52
CA GLU A 135 -10.43 60.56 -6.68
C GLU A 135 -10.48 61.28 -8.03
N LEU A 136 -10.79 60.55 -9.12
CA LEU A 136 -10.99 61.14 -10.44
C LEU A 136 -12.11 62.19 -10.43
N GLN A 137 -13.25 61.87 -9.82
CA GLN A 137 -14.37 62.82 -9.72
C GLN A 137 -13.99 64.08 -8.92
N GLN A 138 -13.25 63.92 -7.82
CA GLN A 138 -12.75 65.07 -7.04
C GLN A 138 -11.80 65.95 -7.87
N HIS A 139 -10.88 65.34 -8.62
CA HIS A 139 -9.98 66.08 -9.50
C HIS A 139 -10.74 66.79 -10.63
N GLU A 140 -11.72 66.16 -11.26
CA GLU A 140 -12.58 66.78 -12.27
C GLU A 140 -13.34 67.99 -11.69
N GLU A 141 -13.91 67.87 -10.49
CA GLU A 141 -14.59 68.96 -9.81
C GLU A 141 -13.66 70.14 -9.51
N VAL A 142 -12.44 69.87 -9.04
CA VAL A 142 -11.41 70.89 -8.81
C VAL A 142 -11.05 71.58 -10.12
N MET A 143 -10.78 70.82 -11.18
CA MET A 143 -10.46 71.36 -12.50
C MET A 143 -11.60 72.22 -13.07
N HIS A 144 -12.86 71.81 -12.87
CA HIS A 144 -14.02 72.59 -13.27
C HIS A 144 -14.20 73.87 -12.44
N LYS A 145 -13.89 73.84 -11.14
CA LYS A 145 -13.90 75.04 -10.28
C LYS A 145 -12.80 76.01 -10.70
N GLU A 146 -11.58 75.53 -10.90
CA GLU A 146 -10.46 76.34 -11.39
C GLU A 146 -10.73 76.95 -12.77
N ARG A 147 -11.32 76.19 -13.69
CA ARG A 147 -11.70 76.71 -15.01
C ARG A 147 -12.72 77.85 -14.87
N ARG A 148 -13.76 77.67 -14.07
CA ARG A 148 -14.77 78.71 -13.79
C ARG A 148 -14.16 79.95 -13.15
N GLU A 149 -13.23 79.76 -12.21
CA GLU A 149 -12.50 80.85 -11.56
C GLU A 149 -11.66 81.64 -12.57
N ARG A 150 -10.89 80.93 -13.42
CA ARG A 150 -10.08 81.54 -14.49
C ARG A 150 -10.95 82.29 -15.50
N GLU A 151 -12.08 81.72 -15.91
CA GLU A 151 -13.05 82.38 -16.80
C GLU A 151 -13.64 83.65 -16.16
N ARG A 152 -13.98 83.60 -14.86
CA ARG A 152 -14.44 84.78 -14.12
C ARG A 152 -13.37 85.87 -14.10
N ILE A 153 -12.14 85.54 -13.74
CA ILE A 153 -11.01 86.48 -13.71
C ILE A 153 -10.77 87.09 -15.10
N LEU A 154 -10.76 86.25 -16.16
CA LEU A 154 -10.61 86.72 -17.53
C LEU A 154 -11.75 87.66 -17.97
N ALA A 155 -13.00 87.37 -17.57
CA ALA A 155 -14.13 88.23 -17.85
C ALA A 155 -14.02 89.59 -17.14
N GLU A 156 -13.57 89.59 -15.87
CA GLU A 156 -13.30 90.83 -15.12
C GLU A 156 -12.21 91.67 -15.78
N TYR A 157 -11.09 91.06 -16.20
CA TYR A 157 -10.03 91.76 -16.93
C TYR A 157 -10.50 92.31 -18.28
N LYS A 158 -11.30 91.54 -19.04
CA LYS A 158 -11.89 92.01 -20.30
C LYS A 158 -12.79 93.22 -20.07
N LYS A 159 -13.64 93.18 -19.05
CA LYS A 159 -14.52 94.31 -18.68
C LYS A 159 -13.71 95.55 -18.31
N LEU A 160 -12.66 95.40 -17.49
CA LEU A 160 -11.77 96.52 -17.13
C LEU A 160 -11.07 97.10 -18.38
N ALA A 161 -10.62 96.24 -19.29
CA ALA A 161 -10.00 96.66 -20.54
C ALA A 161 -10.99 97.40 -21.46
N GLU A 162 -12.23 96.91 -21.60
CA GLU A 162 -13.31 97.60 -22.34
C GLU A 162 -13.68 98.94 -21.70
N GLU A 163 -13.79 99.00 -20.38
CA GLU A 163 -14.04 100.24 -19.64
C GLU A 163 -12.94 101.28 -19.91
N LYS A 164 -11.66 100.88 -19.82
CA LYS A 164 -10.52 101.76 -20.15
C LYS A 164 -10.54 102.19 -21.61
N ARG A 165 -10.86 101.29 -22.54
CA ARG A 165 -11.02 101.64 -23.96
C ARG A 165 -12.13 102.66 -24.17
N THR A 166 -13.30 102.47 -23.56
CA THR A 166 -14.42 103.42 -23.69
C THR A 166 -14.11 104.77 -23.03
N GLN A 167 -13.31 104.80 -21.97
CA GLN A 167 -12.82 106.04 -21.35
C GLN A 167 -11.81 106.73 -22.26
N ALA A 168 -10.87 105.99 -22.85
CA ALA A 168 -9.92 106.52 -23.83
C ALA A 168 -10.64 107.10 -25.06
N GLU A 169 -11.61 106.38 -25.63
CA GLU A 169 -12.43 106.88 -26.74
C GLU A 169 -13.27 108.11 -26.34
N ARG A 170 -13.71 108.22 -25.08
CA ARG A 170 -14.37 109.45 -24.57
C ARG A 170 -13.37 110.59 -24.37
N ALA A 171 -12.16 110.30 -23.90
CA ALA A 171 -11.10 111.29 -23.71
C ALA A 171 -10.61 111.81 -25.07
N GLU A 172 -10.44 110.94 -26.06
CA GLU A 172 -10.11 111.30 -27.44
C GLU A 172 -11.20 112.18 -28.07
N ARG A 173 -12.49 111.82 -27.91
CA ARG A 173 -13.60 112.69 -28.34
C ARG A 173 -13.65 114.04 -27.62
N ARG A 174 -13.13 114.15 -26.40
CA ARG A 174 -13.00 115.44 -25.68
C ARG A 174 -11.77 116.21 -26.16
N ALA A 175 -10.63 115.54 -26.33
CA ALA A 175 -9.40 116.13 -26.87
C ALA A 175 -9.61 116.66 -28.28
N MET A 176 -10.37 115.96 -29.12
CA MET A 176 -10.74 116.42 -30.47
C MET A 176 -11.65 117.67 -30.44
N ARG A 177 -12.43 117.89 -29.37
CA ARG A 177 -13.19 119.14 -29.16
C ARG A 177 -12.33 120.27 -28.60
N VAL A 178 -11.37 119.97 -27.73
CA VAL A 178 -10.45 120.96 -27.14
C VAL A 178 -9.39 121.41 -28.16
N ALA A 179 -8.92 120.52 -29.04
CA ALA A 179 -8.03 120.86 -30.15
C ALA A 179 -8.69 121.77 -31.21
N ALA A 180 -10.02 121.85 -31.24
CA ALA A 180 -10.77 122.78 -32.08
C ALA A 180 -11.04 124.15 -31.40
N HIS A 181 -10.57 124.37 -30.17
CA HIS A 181 -10.81 125.59 -29.37
C HIS A 181 -9.57 126.13 -28.64
N SER A 182 -8.37 125.72 -29.06
CA SER A 182 -7.10 126.22 -28.52
C SER A 182 -6.26 126.82 -29.64
N ASP A 183 -6.79 127.88 -30.24
CA ASP A 183 -5.98 128.91 -30.90
C ASP A 183 -6.05 130.15 -29.97
N GLU A 184 -4.90 130.81 -29.77
CA GLU A 184 -4.66 131.92 -28.82
C GLU A 184 -4.53 131.55 -27.32
N LEU A 185 -3.29 131.50 -26.82
CA LEU A 185 -2.70 132.67 -26.15
C LEU A 185 -1.24 132.39 -25.74
N HIS A 186 -0.37 133.24 -26.30
CA HIS A 186 1.03 133.45 -25.95
C HIS A 186 1.10 134.26 -24.64
N PHE A 187 1.97 133.89 -23.70
CA PHE A 187 2.43 134.84 -22.68
C PHE A 187 3.90 134.61 -22.35
N GLU A 188 4.71 135.63 -22.58
CA GLU A 188 6.13 135.69 -22.24
C GLU A 188 6.36 136.27 -20.83
N ARG A 189 7.47 135.78 -20.23
CA ARG A 189 8.41 136.42 -19.27
C ARG A 189 7.94 136.69 -17.83
N PRO A 190 8.86 136.85 -16.83
CA PRO A 190 10.31 137.08 -16.92
C PRO A 190 11.21 136.24 -15.97
N ALA A 191 12.51 136.42 -16.16
CA ALA A 191 13.59 135.94 -15.30
C ALA A 191 13.63 136.65 -13.93
N THR A 192 14.05 135.93 -12.87
CA THR A 192 14.56 136.47 -11.60
C THR A 192 15.26 135.32 -10.84
N GLN A 193 16.60 135.28 -10.84
CA GLN A 193 17.50 135.62 -9.73
C GLN A 193 17.50 134.66 -8.52
N GLU A 194 18.59 133.89 -8.47
CA GLU A 194 19.34 133.35 -7.33
C GLU A 194 18.79 133.51 -5.90
N THR A 195 18.46 132.37 -5.27
CA THR A 195 18.69 132.14 -3.83
C THR A 195 19.25 130.74 -3.61
N GLY A 196 20.44 130.67 -3.01
CA GLY A 196 21.26 129.46 -2.93
C GLY A 196 20.87 128.46 -1.84
N THR A 197 21.40 127.25 -2.05
CA THR A 197 21.59 126.11 -1.13
C THR A 197 20.44 125.13 -0.88
N GLU A 198 19.17 125.50 -0.97
CA GLU A 198 18.07 124.52 -0.85
C GLU A 198 17.68 123.89 -2.20
N GLU A 199 17.74 124.64 -3.30
CA GLU A 199 17.36 124.13 -4.64
C GLU A 199 18.29 123.02 -5.15
N LYS A 200 19.58 123.04 -4.82
CA LYS A 200 20.51 121.97 -5.24
C LYS A 200 20.20 120.63 -4.58
N ALA A 201 19.73 120.64 -3.33
CA ALA A 201 19.28 119.42 -2.66
C ALA A 201 18.00 118.90 -3.31
N PHE A 202 17.03 119.79 -3.57
CA PHE A 202 15.78 119.44 -4.27
C PHE A 202 16.04 118.87 -5.67
N THR A 203 16.93 119.47 -6.47
CA THR A 203 17.26 118.93 -7.80
C THR A 203 17.96 117.57 -7.72
N THR A 204 18.86 117.36 -6.74
CA THR A 204 19.50 116.03 -6.57
C THR A 204 18.53 114.95 -6.11
N PHE A 205 17.56 115.28 -5.25
CA PHE A 205 16.50 114.35 -4.86
C PHE A 205 15.57 114.05 -6.03
N GLU A 206 15.19 115.07 -6.82
CA GLU A 206 14.33 114.91 -7.98
C GLU A 206 14.99 114.08 -9.08
N GLU A 207 16.28 114.28 -9.34
CA GLU A 207 17.09 113.42 -10.22
C GLU A 207 17.17 111.98 -9.71
N SER A 208 17.32 111.78 -8.39
CA SER A 208 17.34 110.45 -7.78
C SER A 208 15.99 109.74 -7.88
N PHE A 209 14.88 110.47 -7.72
CA PHE A 209 13.52 109.93 -7.91
C PHE A 209 13.23 109.62 -9.37
N LEU A 210 13.67 110.47 -10.30
CA LEU A 210 13.54 110.23 -11.73
C LEU A 210 14.37 109.01 -12.14
N TRP A 211 15.58 108.87 -11.62
CA TRP A 211 16.42 107.69 -11.84
C TRP A 211 15.75 106.42 -11.29
N MET A 212 15.24 106.46 -10.06
CA MET A 212 14.52 105.32 -9.47
C MET A 212 13.26 104.96 -10.26
N LYS A 213 12.54 105.96 -10.76
CA LYS A 213 11.37 105.82 -11.63
C LYS A 213 11.72 105.18 -12.98
N THR A 214 12.85 105.57 -13.58
CA THR A 214 13.38 105.00 -14.83
C THR A 214 13.89 103.57 -14.63
N VAL A 215 14.65 103.30 -13.57
CA VAL A 215 15.20 101.95 -13.26
C VAL A 215 14.10 100.96 -12.93
N THR A 216 13.07 101.40 -12.20
CA THR A 216 11.93 100.54 -11.88
C THR A 216 10.89 100.48 -13.01
N GLY A 217 10.97 101.36 -14.02
CA GLY A 217 10.07 101.41 -15.18
C GLY A 217 8.64 101.80 -14.83
N VAL A 218 8.45 102.65 -13.82
CA VAL A 218 7.14 103.01 -13.27
C VAL A 218 6.84 104.48 -13.54
N SER A 219 5.56 104.87 -13.67
CA SER A 219 5.20 106.27 -13.97
C SER A 219 4.97 107.15 -12.73
N ASP A 220 4.72 106.56 -11.56
CA ASP A 220 4.40 107.25 -10.31
C ASP A 220 5.23 106.71 -9.13
N VAL A 221 5.60 107.60 -8.21
CA VAL A 221 6.42 107.30 -7.02
C VAL A 221 5.71 106.29 -6.11
N GLN A 222 4.37 106.34 -6.03
CA GLN A 222 3.61 105.38 -5.23
C GLN A 222 3.68 103.96 -5.80
N ASP A 223 3.76 103.81 -7.11
CA ASP A 223 3.87 102.50 -7.76
C ASP A 223 5.29 101.92 -7.65
N VAL A 224 6.31 102.78 -7.53
CA VAL A 224 7.68 102.37 -7.15
C VAL A 224 7.65 101.72 -5.76
N VAL A 225 7.03 102.39 -4.79
CA VAL A 225 6.90 101.86 -3.41
C VAL A 225 6.15 100.52 -3.39
N LYS A 226 5.03 100.39 -4.13
CA LYS A 226 4.29 99.12 -4.22
C LYS A 226 5.15 97.98 -4.78
N ARG A 227 5.96 98.22 -5.82
CA ARG A 227 6.87 97.18 -6.36
C ARG A 227 7.92 96.75 -5.36
N PHE A 228 8.52 97.68 -4.61
CA PHE A 228 9.47 97.33 -3.54
C PHE A 228 8.82 96.52 -2.43
N VAL A 229 7.58 96.84 -2.05
CA VAL A 229 6.82 96.06 -1.07
C VAL A 229 6.56 94.64 -1.59
N MET A 230 6.05 94.48 -2.82
CA MET A 230 5.82 93.16 -3.41
C MET A 230 7.11 92.36 -3.62
N GLN A 231 8.22 93.01 -3.98
CA GLN A 231 9.52 92.38 -4.13
C GLN A 231 10.06 91.91 -2.77
N ARG A 232 9.83 92.67 -1.71
CA ARG A 232 10.17 92.26 -0.34
C ARG A 232 9.31 91.08 0.13
N GLU A 233 8.03 91.07 -0.19
CA GLU A 233 7.12 89.96 0.14
C GLU A 233 7.50 88.68 -0.60
N THR A 234 7.81 88.77 -1.90
CA THR A 234 8.30 87.62 -2.69
C THR A 234 9.65 87.10 -2.20
N LEU A 235 10.56 87.98 -1.80
CA LEU A 235 11.83 87.58 -1.18
C LEU A 235 11.60 86.81 0.12
N LYS A 236 10.75 87.31 1.03
CA LYS A 236 10.40 86.59 2.27
C LYS A 236 9.78 85.22 1.99
N HIS A 237 8.87 85.14 1.00
CA HIS A 237 8.26 83.87 0.64
C HIS A 237 9.28 82.86 0.08
N LEU A 238 10.26 83.33 -0.70
CA LEU A 238 11.35 82.49 -1.19
C LEU A 238 12.26 82.01 -0.05
N GLU A 239 12.59 82.87 0.91
CA GLU A 239 13.36 82.50 2.12
C GLU A 239 12.61 81.44 2.95
N GLU A 240 11.29 81.59 3.12
CA GLU A 240 10.45 80.60 3.79
C GLU A 240 10.43 79.25 3.05
N LEU A 241 10.34 79.29 1.72
CA LEU A 241 10.34 78.09 0.88
C LEU A 241 11.72 77.39 0.88
N GLU A 242 12.81 78.16 0.90
CA GLU A 242 14.17 77.64 1.06
C GLU A 242 14.31 76.91 2.40
N LEU A 243 13.88 77.55 3.49
CA LEU A 243 13.93 76.97 4.83
C LEU A 243 13.09 75.67 4.93
N GLU A 244 11.90 75.64 4.34
CA GLU A 244 11.07 74.42 4.36
C GLU A 244 11.67 73.31 3.49
N ASN A 245 12.25 73.64 2.34
CA ASN A 245 12.98 72.67 1.51
C ASN A 245 14.20 72.11 2.24
N GLU A 246 14.99 72.93 2.93
CA GLU A 246 16.11 72.47 3.75
C GLU A 246 15.64 71.50 4.85
N LYS A 247 14.56 71.84 5.56
CA LYS A 247 13.96 70.95 6.56
C LYS A 247 13.49 69.62 5.94
N GLN A 248 12.85 69.67 4.77
CA GLN A 248 12.42 68.46 4.07
C GLN A 248 13.61 67.59 3.63
N ILE A 249 14.69 68.19 3.12
CA ILE A 249 15.92 67.48 2.76
C ILE A 249 16.51 66.76 3.98
N VAL A 250 16.57 67.42 5.14
CA VAL A 250 17.06 66.80 6.38
C VAL A 250 16.18 65.63 6.80
N ARG A 251 14.85 65.80 6.85
CA ARG A 251 13.91 64.72 7.18
C ARG A 251 14.03 63.53 6.23
N LEU A 252 14.17 63.78 4.93
CA LEU A 252 14.32 62.72 3.92
C LEU A 252 15.66 62.00 4.05
N ARG A 253 16.74 62.69 4.39
CA ARG A 253 18.04 62.05 4.68
C ARG A 253 17.95 61.14 5.90
N GLU A 254 17.35 61.60 6.99
CA GLU A 254 17.16 60.80 8.21
C GLU A 254 16.25 59.58 7.96
N ALA A 255 15.19 59.74 7.16
CA ALA A 255 14.31 58.64 6.78
C ALA A 255 15.06 57.61 5.91
N LYS A 256 15.88 58.06 4.96
CA LYS A 256 16.72 57.19 4.13
C LYS A 256 17.72 56.40 4.99
N GLU A 257 18.38 57.06 5.94
CA GLU A 257 19.37 56.41 6.81
C GLU A 257 18.70 55.36 7.72
N ARG A 258 17.54 55.68 8.30
CA ARG A 258 16.72 54.70 9.05
C ARG A 258 16.33 53.50 8.20
N LEU A 259 15.80 53.72 7.00
CA LEU A 259 15.41 52.63 6.10
C LEU A 259 16.62 51.79 5.66
N GLN A 260 17.79 52.39 5.45
CA GLN A 260 19.02 51.66 5.16
C GLN A 260 19.47 50.79 6.33
N ALA A 261 19.38 51.29 7.57
CA ALA A 261 19.70 50.52 8.77
C ALA A 261 18.73 49.34 8.96
N GLU A 262 17.42 49.55 8.79
CA GLU A 262 16.42 48.48 8.85
C GLU A 262 16.65 47.41 7.78
N CYS A 263 16.97 47.82 6.55
CA CYS A 263 17.28 46.89 5.47
C CYS A 263 18.56 46.07 5.77
N GLY A 264 19.59 46.70 6.34
CA GLY A 264 20.78 46.00 6.84
C GLY A 264 20.42 44.95 7.88
N ASN A 265 19.67 45.34 8.91
CA ASN A 265 19.24 44.43 9.98
C ASN A 265 18.39 43.26 9.45
N LEU A 266 17.50 43.50 8.49
CA LEU A 266 16.69 42.45 7.87
C LEU A 266 17.53 41.48 7.04
N LYS A 267 18.51 41.97 6.27
CA LYS A 267 19.42 41.11 5.50
C LYS A 267 20.18 40.15 6.40
N TYR A 268 20.83 40.67 7.44
CA TYR A 268 21.69 39.85 8.31
C TYR A 268 20.89 38.99 9.30
N SER A 269 19.76 39.49 9.83
CA SER A 269 18.92 38.68 10.73
C SER A 269 18.10 37.62 9.98
N GLY A 270 17.67 37.90 8.75
CA GLY A 270 16.96 36.95 7.91
C GLY A 270 17.84 35.76 7.52
N GLU A 271 19.08 36.03 7.10
CA GLU A 271 20.03 34.98 6.71
C GLU A 271 20.47 34.12 7.90
N THR A 272 20.63 34.73 9.08
CA THR A 272 20.96 33.98 10.31
C THR A 272 19.81 33.06 10.73
N LYS A 273 18.55 33.55 10.66
CA LYS A 273 17.36 32.74 10.98
C LYS A 273 17.19 31.59 9.99
N LEU A 274 17.26 31.85 8.69
CA LEU A 274 17.20 30.83 7.65
C LEU A 274 18.29 29.76 7.83
N SER A 275 19.53 30.17 8.15
CA SER A 275 20.60 29.22 8.44
C SER A 275 20.32 28.35 9.68
N SER A 276 19.78 28.94 10.73
CA SER A 276 19.41 28.19 11.95
C SER A 276 18.25 27.23 11.73
N GLU A 277 17.24 27.64 10.96
CA GLU A 277 16.09 26.81 10.59
C GLU A 277 16.54 25.65 9.68
N GLN A 278 17.42 25.91 8.72
CA GLN A 278 17.98 24.88 7.85
C GLN A 278 18.78 23.84 8.67
N LYS A 279 19.57 24.28 9.65
CA LYS A 279 20.30 23.37 10.56
C LYS A 279 19.35 22.51 11.39
N LEU A 280 18.33 23.12 11.98
CA LEU A 280 17.31 22.39 12.74
C LEU A 280 16.58 21.36 11.88
N LEU A 281 16.22 21.72 10.64
CA LEU A 281 15.62 20.78 9.69
C LEU A 281 16.55 19.61 9.39
N THR A 282 17.84 19.87 9.16
CA THR A 282 18.81 18.79 8.93
C THR A 282 18.94 17.88 10.15
N GLU A 283 18.98 18.43 11.36
CA GLU A 283 19.03 17.65 12.60
C GLU A 283 17.78 16.77 12.75
N LEU A 284 16.58 17.34 12.59
CA LEU A 284 15.33 16.58 12.63
C LEU A 284 15.28 15.47 11.57
N GLN A 285 15.78 15.73 10.36
CA GLN A 285 15.85 14.74 9.30
C GLN A 285 16.86 13.63 9.61
N THR A 286 17.98 13.94 10.25
CA THR A 286 18.92 12.91 10.74
C THR A 286 18.33 12.07 11.87
N HIS A 287 17.60 12.68 12.81
CA HIS A 287 16.90 11.96 13.87
C HIS A 287 15.84 11.01 13.30
N LEU A 288 15.04 11.48 12.34
CA LEU A 288 14.05 10.66 11.65
C LEU A 288 14.70 9.46 10.96
N ASN A 289 15.80 9.67 10.22
CA ASN A 289 16.53 8.58 9.57
C ASN A 289 17.09 7.58 10.60
N ASN A 290 17.63 8.05 11.72
CA ASN A 290 18.15 7.17 12.76
C ASN A 290 17.03 6.30 13.37
N GLU A 291 15.90 6.89 13.73
CA GLU A 291 14.73 6.14 14.23
C GLU A 291 14.19 5.15 13.19
N GLN A 292 14.16 5.54 11.91
CA GLN A 292 13.77 4.66 10.80
C GLN A 292 14.68 3.43 10.72
N THR A 293 16.01 3.62 10.84
CA THR A 293 16.97 2.52 10.80
C THR A 293 16.86 1.62 12.03
N GLN A 294 16.61 2.18 13.22
CA GLN A 294 16.39 1.39 14.43
C GLN A 294 15.12 0.56 14.32
N ARG A 295 14.02 1.17 13.86
CA ARG A 295 12.76 0.47 13.60
C ARG A 295 12.96 -0.71 12.65
N ASN A 296 13.68 -0.51 11.53
CA ASN A 296 13.95 -1.58 10.58
C ASN A 296 14.75 -2.72 11.23
N LYS A 297 15.81 -2.41 12.00
CA LYS A 297 16.58 -3.44 12.73
C LYS A 297 15.72 -4.22 13.73
N THR A 298 14.86 -3.55 14.48
CA THR A 298 13.95 -4.22 15.42
C THR A 298 12.92 -5.09 14.70
N MET A 299 12.47 -4.67 13.51
CA MET A 299 11.53 -5.43 12.69
C MET A 299 12.18 -6.71 12.14
N GLU A 300 13.42 -6.62 11.64
CA GLU A 300 14.20 -7.78 11.19
C GLU A 300 14.43 -8.78 12.35
N GLN A 301 14.76 -8.28 13.55
CA GLN A 301 14.90 -9.11 14.75
C GLN A 301 13.58 -9.80 15.13
N LEU A 302 12.46 -9.08 15.04
CA LEU A 302 11.13 -9.64 15.32
C LEU A 302 10.75 -10.72 14.30
N GLU A 303 10.99 -10.48 13.01
CA GLU A 303 10.77 -11.47 11.95
C GLU A 303 11.60 -12.74 12.17
N TYR A 304 12.88 -12.58 12.55
CA TYR A 304 13.75 -13.69 12.90
C TYR A 304 13.23 -14.51 14.09
N VAL A 305 12.83 -13.85 15.18
CA VAL A 305 12.27 -14.51 16.37
C VAL A 305 10.94 -15.20 16.04
N ASN A 306 10.09 -14.57 15.24
CA ASN A 306 8.84 -15.17 14.78
C ASN A 306 9.10 -16.42 13.94
N HIS A 307 10.06 -16.39 13.02
CA HIS A 307 10.41 -17.56 12.21
C HIS A 307 10.90 -18.74 13.08
N ILE A 308 11.75 -18.47 14.08
CA ILE A 308 12.19 -19.49 15.04
C ILE A 308 11.01 -20.04 15.82
N THR A 309 10.14 -19.16 16.33
CA THR A 309 8.97 -19.55 17.14
C THR A 309 8.01 -20.42 16.33
N MET A 310 7.74 -20.07 15.06
CA MET A 310 6.94 -20.91 14.16
C MET A 310 7.60 -22.27 13.91
N THR A 311 8.92 -22.30 13.75
CA THR A 311 9.67 -23.56 13.57
C THR A 311 9.58 -24.45 14.81
N ILE A 312 9.75 -23.87 16.00
CA ILE A 312 9.62 -24.59 17.29
C ILE A 312 8.20 -25.12 17.46
N LYS A 313 7.18 -24.30 17.17
CA LYS A 313 5.77 -24.72 17.22
C LYS A 313 5.50 -25.91 16.31
N ALA A 314 5.91 -25.82 15.04
CA ALA A 314 5.75 -26.91 14.08
C ALA A 314 6.50 -28.18 14.54
N GLY A 315 7.71 -28.04 15.09
CA GLY A 315 8.47 -29.15 15.65
C GLY A 315 7.77 -29.82 16.84
N ALA A 316 7.24 -29.03 17.77
CA ALA A 316 6.49 -29.53 18.93
C ALA A 316 5.19 -30.25 18.51
N GLU A 317 4.46 -29.70 17.54
CA GLU A 317 3.28 -30.34 16.93
C GLU A 317 3.63 -31.69 16.30
N HIS A 318 4.73 -31.76 15.54
CA HIS A 318 5.17 -33.00 14.91
C HIS A 318 5.56 -34.08 15.93
N ILE A 319 6.25 -33.70 17.00
CA ILE A 319 6.63 -34.63 18.08
C ILE A 319 5.37 -35.12 18.80
N HIS A 320 4.44 -34.22 19.11
CA HIS A 320 3.17 -34.58 19.73
C HIS A 320 2.37 -35.56 18.87
N GLU A 321 2.27 -35.32 17.56
CA GLU A 321 1.59 -36.19 16.61
C GLU A 321 2.21 -37.60 16.60
N LYS A 322 3.54 -37.70 16.57
CA LYS A 322 4.24 -39.00 16.64
C LYS A 322 3.96 -39.76 17.94
N LEU A 323 3.76 -39.03 19.04
CA LEU A 323 3.48 -39.60 20.36
C LEU A 323 1.99 -39.81 20.65
N GLN A 324 1.08 -39.61 19.67
CA GLN A 324 -0.36 -39.73 19.87
C GLN A 324 -0.80 -41.11 20.41
N HIS A 325 -0.04 -42.16 20.14
CA HIS A 325 -0.35 -43.53 20.55
C HIS A 325 0.06 -43.86 22.00
N VAL A 326 0.88 -43.01 22.64
CA VAL A 326 1.30 -43.19 24.03
C VAL A 326 0.19 -42.68 24.95
N LYS A 327 -0.54 -43.62 25.57
CA LYS A 327 -1.67 -43.29 26.47
C LYS A 327 -1.14 -42.95 27.87
N ILE A 328 -1.26 -41.71 28.31
CA ILE A 328 -1.01 -41.32 29.71
C ILE A 328 -2.31 -41.50 30.51
N PRO A 329 -2.27 -42.04 31.76
CA PRO A 329 -3.44 -42.06 32.63
C PRO A 329 -3.85 -40.62 32.92
N LYS A 330 -5.12 -40.24 32.68
CA LYS A 330 -5.60 -38.89 32.96
C LYS A 330 -5.52 -38.60 34.46
N GLY A 331 -4.49 -37.88 34.89
CA GLY A 331 -4.27 -37.45 36.26
C GLY A 331 -3.99 -35.95 36.31
N ASN A 332 -4.95 -35.21 36.88
CA ASN A 332 -4.84 -33.90 37.55
C ASN A 332 -4.13 -32.72 36.84
N VAL A 333 -4.51 -32.37 35.61
CA VAL A 333 -4.62 -30.95 35.22
C VAL A 333 -5.82 -30.82 34.27
N PRO A 334 -6.76 -29.88 34.46
CA PRO A 334 -7.78 -29.62 33.45
C PRO A 334 -7.04 -29.16 32.19
N ALA A 335 -7.13 -29.96 31.12
CA ALA A 335 -6.70 -29.53 29.80
C ALA A 335 -7.58 -28.35 29.40
N VAL A 336 -7.15 -27.13 29.75
CA VAL A 336 -7.67 -25.92 29.15
C VAL A 336 -7.31 -26.08 27.68
N VAL A 337 -8.31 -26.32 26.83
CA VAL A 337 -8.11 -26.39 25.39
C VAL A 337 -7.77 -24.98 24.94
N LEU A 338 -6.49 -24.63 25.07
CA LEU A 338 -5.95 -23.36 24.63
C LEU A 338 -6.07 -23.34 23.10
N SER A 339 -6.47 -22.17 22.59
CA SER A 339 -6.64 -22.00 21.15
C SER A 339 -5.31 -22.29 20.45
N PRO A 340 -5.29 -23.04 19.33
CA PRO A 340 -4.10 -23.24 18.51
C PRO A 340 -3.43 -21.94 18.03
N ALA A 341 -4.12 -20.80 18.15
CA ALA A 341 -3.60 -19.47 17.84
C ALA A 341 -2.89 -18.76 19.01
N SER A 342 -2.95 -19.30 20.23
CA SER A 342 -2.28 -18.72 21.40
C SER A 342 -0.83 -19.22 21.52
N ASP A 343 0.09 -18.37 21.97
CA ASP A 343 1.49 -18.78 22.19
C ASP A 343 1.63 -19.75 23.37
N GLU A 344 0.70 -19.67 24.34
CA GLU A 344 0.61 -20.58 25.49
C GLU A 344 0.31 -22.03 25.09
N TYR A 345 -0.31 -22.24 23.91
CA TYR A 345 -0.57 -23.57 23.35
C TYR A 345 0.72 -24.38 23.13
N VAL A 346 1.82 -23.73 22.74
CA VAL A 346 3.10 -24.43 22.49
C VAL A 346 3.69 -24.95 23.81
N LEU A 347 3.56 -24.17 24.89
CA LEU A 347 4.07 -24.57 26.21
C LEU A 347 3.30 -25.76 26.78
N ASP A 348 1.98 -25.75 26.65
CA ASP A 348 1.13 -26.88 27.07
C ASP A 348 1.41 -28.13 26.22
N LEU A 349 1.58 -27.95 24.91
CA LEU A 349 1.95 -29.04 24.01
C LEU A 349 3.30 -29.66 24.37
N LEU A 350 4.29 -28.83 24.70
CA LEU A 350 5.61 -29.29 25.15
C LEU A 350 5.52 -30.06 26.46
N SER A 351 4.81 -29.53 27.48
CA SER A 351 4.58 -30.24 28.75
C SER A 351 3.95 -31.61 28.53
N LEU A 352 2.94 -31.69 27.66
CA LEU A 352 2.26 -32.95 27.38
C LEU A 352 3.12 -33.91 26.55
N THR A 353 3.99 -33.39 25.66
CA THR A 353 4.99 -34.25 24.99
C THR A 353 6.04 -34.77 25.95
N GLU A 354 6.47 -33.97 26.92
CA GLU A 354 7.43 -34.36 27.97
C GLU A 354 6.87 -35.52 28.80
N ASP A 355 5.64 -35.41 29.30
CA ASP A 355 4.97 -36.48 30.04
C ASP A 355 4.87 -37.77 29.22
N LYS A 356 4.57 -37.67 27.91
CA LYS A 356 4.47 -38.83 27.02
C LYS A 356 5.84 -39.46 26.79
N LEU A 357 6.89 -38.67 26.63
CA LEU A 357 8.26 -39.14 26.46
C LEU A 357 8.79 -39.80 27.73
N LEU A 358 8.53 -39.24 28.92
CA LEU A 358 8.89 -39.84 30.19
C LEU A 358 8.20 -41.20 30.39
N LYS A 359 6.91 -41.29 30.04
CA LYS A 359 6.20 -42.58 30.08
C LYS A 359 6.77 -43.59 29.08
N LEU A 360 7.10 -43.15 27.87
CA LEU A 360 7.73 -44.00 26.87
C LEU A 360 9.10 -44.49 27.35
N TYR A 361 9.87 -43.63 28.01
CA TYR A 361 11.15 -43.98 28.61
C TYR A 361 10.99 -45.05 29.71
N GLN A 362 10.03 -44.88 30.63
CA GLN A 362 9.70 -45.89 31.65
C GLN A 362 9.27 -47.23 31.04
N ASN A 363 8.42 -47.20 30.02
CA ASN A 363 8.00 -48.42 29.32
C ASN A 363 9.18 -49.13 28.62
N LEU A 364 10.19 -48.37 28.17
CA LEU A 364 11.39 -48.93 27.53
C LEU A 364 12.42 -49.43 28.53
N GLU A 365 12.42 -48.91 29.77
CA GLU A 365 13.31 -49.34 30.84
C GLU A 365 13.03 -50.80 31.27
N GLU A 366 11.77 -51.23 31.19
CA GLU A 366 11.35 -52.61 31.46
C GLU A 366 11.65 -53.59 30.30
N ILE A 367 12.12 -53.09 29.15
CA ILE A 367 12.30 -53.85 27.92
C ILE A 367 13.79 -54.14 27.68
N ASP A 368 14.14 -55.42 27.60
CA ASP A 368 15.50 -55.84 27.25
C ASP A 368 15.77 -55.62 25.75
N MET A 369 16.38 -54.48 25.44
CA MET A 369 16.76 -54.05 24.08
C MET A 369 17.57 -55.12 23.31
N LYS A 370 18.37 -55.95 24.00
CA LYS A 370 19.15 -57.01 23.33
C LYS A 370 18.25 -58.15 22.84
N LYS A 371 17.23 -58.53 23.62
CA LYS A 371 16.26 -59.55 23.21
C LYS A 371 15.36 -59.07 22.09
N ILE A 372 14.95 -57.80 22.11
CA ILE A 372 14.16 -57.23 21.01
C ILE A 372 14.99 -57.13 19.72
N LEU A 373 16.26 -56.72 19.80
CA LEU A 373 17.12 -56.69 18.62
C LEU A 373 17.35 -58.09 18.03
N GLN A 374 17.49 -59.12 18.86
CA GLN A 374 17.49 -60.53 18.40
C GLN A 374 16.16 -60.94 17.76
N LEU A 375 15.03 -60.56 18.37
CA LEU A 375 13.70 -60.85 17.82
C LEU A 375 13.41 -60.12 16.50
N ILE A 376 14.05 -58.97 16.28
CA ILE A 376 13.99 -58.21 15.02
C ILE A 376 14.88 -58.85 13.95
N GLU A 377 16.00 -59.48 14.34
CA GLU A 377 16.85 -60.28 13.44
C GLU A 377 16.20 -61.63 13.07
N ASP A 378 15.21 -62.10 13.81
CA ASP A 378 14.46 -63.32 13.50
C ASP A 378 13.56 -63.14 12.26
N ASP A 379 13.73 -64.02 11.25
CA ASP A 379 13.00 -63.96 9.98
C ASP A 379 11.46 -64.06 10.14
N GLU A 380 10.97 -64.71 11.20
CA GLU A 380 9.53 -64.79 11.51
C GLU A 380 8.92 -63.43 11.88
N PHE A 381 9.71 -62.54 12.50
CA PHE A 381 9.27 -61.18 12.80
C PHE A 381 9.11 -60.36 11.53
N HIS A 382 10.03 -60.49 10.58
CA HIS A 382 9.92 -59.84 9.28
C HIS A 382 8.71 -60.34 8.49
N ALA A 383 8.45 -61.65 8.47
CA ALA A 383 7.29 -62.23 7.79
C ALA A 383 5.95 -61.77 8.41
N THR A 384 5.86 -61.69 9.73
CA THR A 384 4.65 -61.21 10.43
C THR A 384 4.42 -59.71 10.30
N VAL A 385 5.49 -58.92 10.18
CA VAL A 385 5.40 -57.48 9.89
C VAL A 385 5.02 -57.25 8.43
N GLU A 386 5.57 -58.03 7.48
CA GLU A 386 5.20 -57.95 6.07
C GLU A 386 3.72 -58.27 5.83
N GLY A 387 3.17 -59.27 6.52
CA GLY A 387 1.75 -59.62 6.45
C GLY A 387 0.78 -58.58 7.03
N LYS A 388 1.28 -57.59 7.80
CA LYS A 388 0.47 -56.52 8.40
C LYS A 388 0.60 -55.17 7.69
N LEU A 389 1.31 -55.12 6.56
CA LEU A 389 1.48 -53.88 5.81
C LEU A 389 0.21 -53.54 4.99
N PRO A 390 -0.23 -52.26 4.96
CA PRO A 390 -1.34 -51.82 4.13
C PRO A 390 -1.10 -52.07 2.63
N SER A 391 -2.16 -52.31 1.86
CA SER A 391 -2.08 -52.64 0.43
C SER A 391 -1.45 -51.56 -0.46
N TYR A 392 -1.34 -50.32 0.00
CA TYR A 392 -0.73 -49.18 -0.70
C TYR A 392 0.73 -48.91 -0.28
N ASN A 393 1.39 -49.87 0.34
CA ASN A 393 2.76 -49.69 0.82
C ASN A 393 3.75 -49.44 -0.33
N MET A 394 4.38 -48.26 -0.35
CA MET A 394 5.39 -47.86 -1.34
C MET A 394 6.83 -48.27 -0.97
N ARG A 395 7.02 -49.22 -0.04
CA ARG A 395 8.37 -49.71 0.29
C ARG A 395 8.99 -50.36 -0.94
N VAL A 396 10.15 -49.86 -1.35
CA VAL A 396 10.94 -50.44 -2.44
C VAL A 396 11.37 -51.84 -2.00
N LYS A 397 10.85 -52.89 -2.65
CA LYS A 397 11.35 -54.25 -2.47
C LYS A 397 12.77 -54.31 -3.04
N LEU A 398 13.76 -54.40 -2.15
CA LEU A 398 15.13 -54.66 -2.55
C LEU A 398 15.19 -56.10 -3.08
N PRO A 399 15.83 -56.37 -4.24
CA PRO A 399 16.03 -57.75 -4.69
C PRO A 399 16.81 -58.50 -3.61
N THR A 400 16.14 -59.46 -2.95
CA THR A 400 16.81 -60.41 -2.06
C THR A 400 17.85 -61.08 -2.93
N ALA A 401 19.14 -60.89 -2.62
CA ALA A 401 20.20 -61.61 -3.28
C ALA A 401 19.95 -63.09 -3.00
N GLN A 402 19.35 -63.81 -3.95
CA GLN A 402 19.33 -65.26 -3.94
C GLN A 402 20.78 -65.69 -3.74
N LYS A 403 21.06 -66.27 -2.56
CA LYS A 403 22.23 -67.11 -2.42
C LYS A 403 22.03 -68.21 -3.46
N LEU A 404 22.87 -68.18 -4.49
CA LEU A 404 23.01 -69.25 -5.45
C LEU A 404 23.52 -70.45 -4.64
N ASP A 405 22.61 -71.31 -4.20
CA ASP A 405 22.99 -72.58 -3.60
C ASP A 405 23.41 -73.51 -4.75
N MET A 406 24.71 -73.77 -4.80
CA MET A 406 25.36 -74.63 -5.77
C MET A 406 25.07 -76.10 -5.43
N TYR A 407 23.89 -76.59 -5.76
CA TYR A 407 23.65 -78.02 -5.92
C TYR A 407 22.67 -78.20 -7.09
N GLU A 408 23.21 -78.13 -8.31
CA GLU A 408 22.63 -78.83 -9.45
C GLU A 408 22.84 -80.32 -9.19
N ASP A 409 21.76 -81.04 -8.88
CA ASP A 409 21.67 -82.47 -9.20
C ASP A 409 20.70 -82.57 -10.36
N ASP A 410 21.21 -83.15 -11.44
CA ASP A 410 20.52 -83.47 -12.67
C ASP A 410 19.29 -84.34 -12.36
N ASP A 411 18.11 -83.94 -12.83
CA ASP A 411 17.10 -84.87 -13.29
C ASP A 411 16.26 -84.16 -14.35
N ASP A 412 16.44 -84.64 -15.59
CA ASP A 412 15.59 -84.39 -16.74
C ASP A 412 14.18 -84.89 -16.44
N ASP A 413 13.18 -84.01 -16.42
CA ASP A 413 11.80 -84.39 -16.70
C ASP A 413 11.16 -83.29 -17.56
N ASP A 414 11.05 -83.63 -18.85
CA ASP A 414 10.16 -83.00 -19.82
C ASP A 414 8.72 -83.13 -19.31
N ASP A 415 8.08 -82.03 -18.94
CA ASP A 415 6.62 -81.93 -19.03
C ASP A 415 6.21 -80.50 -19.44
N ASP A 416 5.75 -80.42 -20.69
CA ASP A 416 5.05 -79.29 -21.28
C ASP A 416 3.68 -79.14 -20.60
N GLU A 417 3.52 -78.18 -19.70
CA GLU A 417 2.21 -77.62 -19.37
C GLU A 417 2.20 -76.09 -19.53
N ASP A 418 1.59 -75.69 -20.65
CA ASP A 418 1.05 -74.38 -20.97
C ASP A 418 0.01 -73.97 -19.91
N ASP A 419 0.39 -73.08 -18.99
CA ASP A 419 -0.58 -72.26 -18.24
C ASP A 419 -0.30 -70.77 -18.44
N GLY A 420 -1.14 -70.18 -19.29
CA GLY A 420 -1.23 -68.75 -19.53
C GLY A 420 -1.71 -67.99 -18.30
N SER A 421 -0.78 -67.69 -17.40
CA SER A 421 -0.96 -66.68 -16.35
C SER A 421 -0.25 -65.38 -16.75
N SER A 422 -1.07 -64.44 -17.22
CA SER A 422 -0.75 -63.02 -17.39
C SER A 422 -0.03 -62.45 -16.17
N ASP A 423 1.29 -62.28 -16.26
CA ASP A 423 2.07 -61.47 -15.32
C ASP A 423 2.75 -60.34 -16.09
N ASP A 424 2.04 -59.21 -16.17
CA ASP A 424 2.60 -57.88 -16.47
C ASP A 424 3.43 -57.40 -15.27
N ASN A 425 4.44 -58.18 -14.90
CA ASN A 425 5.53 -57.74 -14.07
C ASN A 425 6.60 -57.21 -15.02
N GLY A 426 6.56 -55.91 -15.27
CA GLY A 426 7.54 -55.23 -16.10
C GLY A 426 8.96 -55.70 -15.74
N ASP A 427 9.63 -56.31 -16.70
CA ASP A 427 11.01 -56.81 -16.60
C ASP A 427 11.92 -55.70 -16.06
N ILE A 428 12.13 -55.65 -14.75
CA ILE A 428 13.12 -54.78 -14.14
C ILE A 428 14.47 -55.43 -14.45
N VAL A 429 15.08 -54.98 -15.54
CA VAL A 429 16.38 -55.45 -16.01
C VAL A 429 17.42 -55.29 -14.89
N THR A 430 17.72 -56.38 -14.20
CA THR A 430 18.65 -56.37 -13.09
C THR A 430 20.07 -56.16 -13.63
N ARG A 431 20.93 -55.49 -12.86
CA ARG A 431 22.33 -55.23 -13.25
C ARG A 431 23.09 -56.50 -13.70
N ALA A 432 22.75 -57.65 -13.15
CA ALA A 432 23.31 -58.95 -13.53
C ALA A 432 22.85 -59.38 -14.95
N VAL A 433 21.58 -59.20 -15.29
CA VAL A 433 21.01 -59.47 -16.62
C VAL A 433 21.63 -58.53 -17.66
N LEU A 434 21.71 -57.24 -17.35
CA LEU A 434 22.41 -56.24 -18.19
C LEU A 434 23.88 -56.60 -18.39
N LYS A 435 24.59 -57.04 -17.33
CA LYS A 435 25.96 -57.52 -17.45
C LYS A 435 26.06 -58.77 -18.32
N ARG A 436 25.20 -59.77 -18.13
CA ARG A 436 25.21 -61.02 -18.92
C ARG A 436 24.91 -60.73 -20.39
N GLN A 437 23.93 -59.88 -20.67
CA GLN A 437 23.58 -59.47 -22.03
C GLN A 437 24.70 -58.64 -22.67
N SER A 438 25.34 -57.73 -21.91
CA SER A 438 26.51 -56.98 -22.39
C SER A 438 27.71 -57.89 -22.66
N GLN A 439 27.95 -58.89 -21.82
CA GLN A 439 29.02 -59.87 -21.99
C GLN A 439 28.74 -60.76 -23.21
N GLN A 440 27.49 -61.19 -23.41
CA GLN A 440 27.08 -61.91 -24.61
C GLN A 440 27.30 -61.08 -25.87
N ILE A 441 26.99 -59.78 -25.87
CA ILE A 441 27.26 -58.88 -27.01
C ILE A 441 28.77 -58.73 -27.26
N VAL A 442 29.56 -58.59 -26.20
CA VAL A 442 31.03 -58.54 -26.28
C VAL A 442 31.59 -59.84 -26.82
N ASP A 443 31.12 -60.99 -26.34
CA ASP A 443 31.55 -62.32 -26.77
C ASP A 443 31.13 -62.60 -28.22
N TRP A 444 29.94 -62.15 -28.63
CA TRP A 444 29.48 -62.21 -30.02
C TRP A 444 30.37 -61.37 -30.95
N LYS A 445 30.80 -60.20 -30.51
CA LYS A 445 31.67 -59.29 -31.28
C LYS A 445 33.16 -59.67 -31.23
N THR A 446 33.61 -60.32 -30.16
CA THR A 446 35.02 -60.74 -29.97
C THR A 446 35.30 -62.16 -30.44
N LYS A 447 34.28 -62.97 -30.74
CA LYS A 447 34.42 -64.17 -31.58
C LYS A 447 34.92 -63.78 -32.97
N ARG A 448 36.25 -63.69 -33.10
CA ARG A 448 36.95 -63.61 -34.38
C ARG A 448 36.46 -64.78 -35.24
N ARG A 449 35.76 -64.47 -36.34
CA ARG A 449 35.52 -65.41 -37.44
C ARG A 449 36.87 -66.02 -37.84
N THR A 450 37.14 -67.24 -37.41
CA THR A 450 38.25 -68.03 -37.93
C THR A 450 38.00 -68.25 -39.42
N ARG A 451 38.82 -67.60 -40.26
CA ARG A 451 38.79 -67.77 -41.72
C ARG A 451 38.82 -69.27 -42.08
N PRO A 452 37.94 -69.75 -42.97
CA PRO A 452 38.01 -71.14 -43.41
C PRO A 452 39.28 -71.36 -44.23
N LYS A 453 40.13 -72.30 -43.80
CA LYS A 453 41.27 -72.77 -44.59
C LYS A 453 40.74 -73.58 -45.79
N ARG A 454 41.06 -73.13 -47.01
CA ARG A 454 40.82 -73.88 -48.27
C ARG A 454 41.53 -75.23 -48.19
N LYS A 455 40.79 -76.34 -48.22
CA LYS A 455 41.35 -77.67 -48.48
C LYS A 455 41.62 -77.82 -49.98
N LYS A 456 42.87 -78.14 -50.31
CA LYS A 456 43.31 -78.55 -51.65
C LYS A 456 42.78 -79.95 -51.94
N VAL A 457 42.28 -80.12 -53.16
CA VAL A 457 41.87 -81.40 -53.76
C VAL A 457 43.13 -82.20 -54.15
N LYS A 458 43.24 -83.42 -53.63
CA LYS A 458 43.93 -84.63 -54.14
C LYS A 458 43.32 -85.81 -53.34
N HIS A 459 42.94 -86.96 -53.86
CA HIS A 459 43.10 -87.60 -55.17
C HIS A 459 41.80 -88.33 -55.53
#